data_AF-A0A2E2AEJ5-F1
#
_entry.id   AF-A0A2E2AEJ5-F1
#
_cell.length_a   1.000
_cell.length_b   1.000
_cell.length_c   1.000
_cell.angle_alpha   90.00
_cell.angle_beta   90.00
_cell.angle_gamma   90.00
#
_symmetry.space_group_name_H-M   'P 1'
#
loop_
_entity.id
_entity.type
_entity.pdbx_description
1 polymer ?
#
loop_
_entity_poly.entity_id
_entity_poly.type
_entity_poly.pdbx_seq_one_letter_code
_entity_poly.pdbx_strand_id
1 'polypeptide(L)' 'MKKFMEIYIEIMLLVLLFWMVANFWIRFMPQYVTKLPIPVYEFLYVFTGAGESMPRDPTGLYSPEPNPVSKK' A
#
# COMPACT_ATOMS: atom_id res chain seq x y z
N MET A 1 -18.52 24.39 18.63
CA MET A 1 -18.14 24.47 17.21
C MET A 1 -16.63 24.66 17.01
N LYS A 2 -15.96 25.66 17.59
CA LYS A 2 -14.48 25.84 17.45
C LYS A 2 -13.64 24.60 17.82
N LYS A 3 -13.87 23.98 19.00
CA LYS A 3 -13.14 22.77 19.42
C LYS A 3 -13.28 21.59 18.46
N PHE A 4 -14.46 21.40 17.86
CA PHE A 4 -14.67 20.32 16.88
C PHE A 4 -13.90 20.59 15.58
N MET A 5 -13.80 21.86 15.16
CA MET A 5 -13.02 22.24 13.98
C MET A 5 -11.52 22.08 14.21
N GLU A 6 -11.01 22.43 15.40
CA GLU A 6 -9.60 22.18 15.75
C GLU A 6 -9.27 20.68 15.72
N ILE A 7 -10.07 19.84 16.39
CA ILE A 7 -9.87 18.39 16.39
C ILE A 7 -9.95 17.83 14.96
N TYR A 8 -10.87 18.32 14.14
CA TYR A 8 -10.98 17.92 12.73
C TYR A 8 -9.70 18.25 11.94
N ILE A 9 -9.18 19.47 12.09
CA ILE A 9 -7.95 19.91 11.41
C ILE A 9 -6.75 19.07 11.89
N GLU A 10 -6.64 18.81 13.19
CA GLU A 10 -5.58 17.96 13.74
C GLU A 10 -5.63 16.54 13.16
N ILE A 11 -6.82 15.93 13.10
CA ILE A 11 -7.00 14.61 12.50
C ILE A 11 -6.60 14.63 11.02
N MET A 12 -7.03 15.64 10.26
CA MET A 12 -6.69 15.78 8.85
C MET A 12 -5.18 15.96 8.62
N LEU A 13 -4.50 16.72 9.49
CA LEU A 13 -3.05 16.87 9.45
C LEU A 13 -2.32 15.56 9.76
N LEU A 14 -2.79 14.79 10.75
CA LEU A 14 -2.22 13.49 11.08
C LEU A 14 -2.41 12.48 9.93
N VAL A 15 -3.60 12.45 9.33
CA VAL A 15 -3.89 11.60 8.16
C VAL A 15 -3.01 11.99 6.98
N LEU A 16 -2.85 13.29 6.71
CA LEU A 16 -2.00 13.78 5.62
C LEU A 16 -0.52 13.46 5.86
N LEU A 17 -0.04 13.64 7.10
CA LEU A 17 1.32 13.30 7.48
C LEU A 17 1.58 11.81 7.31
N PHE A 18 0.66 10.97 7.80
CA PHE A 18 0.75 9.52 7.64
C PHE A 18 0.75 9.12 6.16
N TRP A 19 -0.13 9.70 5.35
CA TRP A 19 -0.17 9.47 3.90
C TRP A 19 1.14 9.85 3.22
N MET A 20 1.73 11.00 3.56
CA MET A 20 3.00 11.44 2.97
C MET A 20 4.15 10.48 3.33
N VAL A 21 4.23 10.04 4.58
CA VAL A 21 5.25 9.08 5.04
C VAL A 21 5.05 7.72 4.37
N ALA A 22 3.82 7.22 4.30
CA ALA A 22 3.51 5.95 3.64
C ALA A 22 3.85 5.99 2.15
N ASN A 23 3.47 7.08 1.47
CA ASN A 23 3.73 7.26 0.04
C ASN A 23 5.24 7.38 -0.26
N PHE A 24 5.98 8.08 0.60
CA PHE A 24 7.44 8.11 0.55
C PHE A 24 8.02 6.70 0.73
N TRP A 25 7.55 5.96 1.74
CA TRP A 25 8.08 4.64 2.06
C TRP A 25 7.88 3.64 0.92
N ILE A 26 6.70 3.61 0.30
CA ILE A 26 6.42 2.77 -0.87
C ILE A 26 7.28 3.14 -2.07
N ARG A 27 7.46 4.45 -2.33
CA ARG A 27 8.17 4.92 -3.52
C ARG A 27 9.68 4.73 -3.45
N PHE A 28 10.28 4.94 -2.27
CA PHE A 28 11.74 4.89 -2.10
C PHE A 28 12.23 3.56 -1.51
N MET A 29 11.36 2.83 -0.82
CA MET A 29 11.73 1.66 -0.04
C MET A 29 10.71 0.51 -0.18
N PRO A 30 10.25 0.17 -1.40
CA PRO A 30 9.22 -0.84 -1.61
C PRO A 30 9.60 -2.22 -1.04
N GLN A 31 10.89 -2.58 -1.07
CA GLN A 31 11.40 -3.86 -0.53
C GLN A 31 11.22 -4.03 0.99
N TYR A 32 10.98 -2.96 1.73
CA TYR A 32 10.68 -3.05 3.17
C TYR A 32 9.17 -3.12 3.39
N VAL A 33 8.39 -2.44 2.56
CA VAL A 33 6.93 -2.46 2.60
C VAL A 33 6.41 -3.87 2.25
N THR A 34 6.98 -4.52 1.25
CA THR A 34 6.59 -5.90 0.85
C THR A 34 6.96 -6.98 1.87
N LYS A 35 7.80 -6.66 2.87
CA LYS A 35 8.11 -7.57 4.00
C LYS A 35 7.10 -7.49 5.13
N LEU A 36 6.21 -6.50 5.12
CA LEU A 36 5.13 -6.41 6.09
C LEU A 36 4.12 -7.54 5.84
N PRO A 37 3.32 -7.92 6.87
CA PRO A 37 2.22 -8.84 6.67
C PRO A 37 1.33 -8.41 5.51
N ILE A 38 0.82 -9.38 4.75
CA ILE A 38 -0.02 -9.16 3.57
C ILE A 38 -1.07 -8.05 3.73
N PRO A 39 -1.93 -8.08 4.76
CA PRO A 39 -2.95 -7.06 4.93
C PRO A 39 -2.40 -5.65 5.15
N VAL A 40 -1.19 -5.53 5.72
CA VAL A 40 -0.57 -4.24 6.04
C VAL A 40 0.03 -3.62 4.80
N TYR A 41 0.78 -4.38 3.98
CA TYR A 41 1.36 -3.80 2.77
C TYR A 41 0.27 -3.47 1.73
N GLU A 42 -0.76 -4.32 1.60
CA GLU A 42 -1.92 -4.05 0.74
C GLU A 42 -2.63 -2.77 1.13
N PHE A 43 -2.91 -2.61 2.43
CA PHE A 43 -3.49 -1.40 2.96
C PHE A 43 -2.65 -0.16 2.59
N LEU A 44 -1.33 -0.22 2.77
CA LEU A 44 -0.45 0.91 2.46
C LEU A 44 -0.50 1.25 0.97
N TYR A 45 -0.43 0.26 0.07
CA TYR A 45 -0.49 0.48 -1.38
C TYR A 45 -1.82 1.07 -1.84
N VAL A 46 -2.95 0.59 -1.31
CA VAL A 46 -4.27 1.15 -1.62
C VAL A 46 -4.42 2.56 -1.04
N PHE A 47 -4.01 2.76 0.22
CA PHE A 47 -4.15 4.02 0.94
C PHE A 47 -3.34 5.15 0.29
N THR A 48 -2.16 4.87 -0.24
CA THR A 48 -1.34 5.88 -0.93
C THR A 48 -1.74 6.11 -2.38
N GLY A 49 -2.76 5.39 -2.89
CA GLY A 49 -3.13 5.44 -4.30
C GLY A 49 -2.12 4.75 -5.22
N ALA A 50 -1.20 3.96 -4.67
CA ALA A 50 -0.18 3.23 -5.40
C ALA A 50 -0.63 1.80 -5.80
N GLY A 51 -1.91 1.45 -5.59
CA GLY A 51 -2.44 0.09 -5.75
C GLY A 51 -2.19 -0.53 -7.13
N GLU A 52 -2.16 0.26 -8.20
CA GLU A 52 -1.83 -0.23 -9.55
C GLU A 52 -0.37 -0.68 -9.70
N SER A 53 0.53 -0.13 -8.88
CA SER A 53 1.96 -0.47 -8.83
C SER A 53 2.28 -1.55 -7.78
N MET A 54 1.26 -2.14 -7.17
CA MET A 54 1.44 -3.20 -6.19
C MET A 54 2.09 -4.42 -6.85
N PRO A 55 3.16 -4.98 -6.27
CA PRO A 55 3.77 -6.20 -6.78
C PRO A 55 2.73 -7.32 -6.79
N ARG A 56 2.48 -7.93 -7.97
CA ARG A 56 1.52 -9.04 -8.13
C ARG A 56 1.92 -10.30 -7.37
N ASP A 57 3.20 -10.43 -7.00
CA ASP A 57 3.71 -11.58 -6.27
C ASP A 57 4.84 -11.20 -5.29
N PRO A 58 4.51 -10.60 -4.13
CA PRO A 58 5.51 -10.17 -3.15
C PRO A 58 6.02 -11.31 -2.27
N THR A 59 5.30 -12.45 -2.24
CA THR A 59 5.57 -13.61 -1.37
C THR A 59 5.83 -14.93 -2.11
N GLY A 60 5.68 -15.00 -3.43
CA GLY A 60 5.83 -16.24 -4.21
C GLY A 60 4.69 -17.25 -3.98
N LEU A 61 3.57 -16.80 -3.42
CA LEU A 61 2.45 -17.67 -3.00
C LEU A 61 1.40 -17.84 -4.11
N TYR A 62 1.42 -16.99 -5.14
CA TYR A 62 0.63 -17.19 -6.34
C TYR A 62 1.48 -17.92 -7.38
N SER A 63 1.49 -19.26 -7.27
CA SER A 63 1.99 -20.11 -8.36
C SER A 63 1.32 -19.66 -9.66
N PRO A 64 2.09 -19.35 -10.72
CA PRO A 64 1.47 -19.04 -12.00
C PRO A 64 0.66 -20.25 -12.41
N GLU A 65 -0.63 -20.04 -12.67
CA GLU A 65 -1.50 -21.02 -13.28
C GLU A 65 -0.75 -21.60 -14.49
N PRO A 66 -0.63 -22.92 -14.62
CA PRO A 66 0.21 -23.51 -15.65
C PRO A 66 -0.33 -23.06 -17.01
N ASN A 67 0.47 -22.27 -17.74
CA ASN A 67 0.18 -21.92 -19.14
C ASN A 67 -0.29 -23.18 -19.87
N PRO A 68 -1.43 -23.17 -20.59
CA PRO A 68 -1.82 -24.31 -21.37
C PRO A 68 -0.71 -24.55 -22.40
N VAL A 69 -0.01 -25.66 -22.22
CA VAL A 69 1.02 -26.14 -23.14
C VAL A 69 0.49 -26.03 -24.56
N SER A 70 1.16 -25.20 -25.35
CA SER A 70 1.00 -25.14 -26.80
C SER A 70 1.15 -26.57 -27.34
N LYS A 71 0.02 -27.21 -27.65
CA LYS A 71 0.02 -28.44 -28.42
C LYS A 71 0.28 -28.03 -29.87
N LYS A 72 1.47 -28.41 -30.32
CA LYS A 72 1.95 -28.44 -31.70
C LYS A 72 0.92 -29.07 -32.65
#